data_AF-A0A522X7Q5-F1
#
_entry.id   AF-A0A522X7Q5-F1
#
_cell.length_a   1.000
_cell.length_b   1.000
_cell.length_c   1.000
_cell.angle_alpha   90.00
_cell.angle_beta   90.00
_cell.angle_gamma   90.00
#
_symmetry.space_group_name_H-M   'P 1'
#
loop_
_entity.id
_entity.type
_entity.pdbx_description
1 polymer ?
#
loop_
_entity_poly.entity_id
_entity_poly.type
_entity_poly.pdbx_seq_one_letter_code
_entity_poly.pdbx_strand_id
1 'polypeptide(L)'
;MLPAAREELRLQGIPIHGQYKARIREAYSLPSLQQYEQKRFDWYHDEQTMIDWTTFRQTIRKFHTQKATIHKHVFHFSPTGHWAHQNNHHLPSSCPRCGNPNENNAHVLQCTDPVVHQWRQQIFPALKKAIQQSRVQCSDPQLVEIMQAGIHSYLSHSAPPNPFAYPKPYQTLVSQQNAIGWAHVWMGQFSTEWKIQADAYYRNNP
;
A
#
# COMPACT_ATOMS: atom_id res chain seq x y z
N MET A 1 -14.51 -4.71 -45.16
CA MET A 1 -14.71 -3.95 -43.90
C MET A 1 -13.75 -2.77 -43.92
N LEU A 2 -14.28 -1.55 -43.99
CA LEU A 2 -13.47 -0.32 -43.88
C LEU A 2 -13.30 0.04 -42.39
N PRO A 3 -12.13 0.52 -41.94
CA PRO A 3 -11.99 1.02 -40.59
C PRO A 3 -12.91 2.23 -40.41
N ALA A 4 -13.69 2.24 -39.32
CA ALA A 4 -14.66 3.31 -39.03
C ALA A 4 -14.00 4.69 -38.74
N ALA A 5 -12.68 4.74 -38.54
CA ALA A 5 -11.92 5.96 -38.28
C ALA A 5 -10.74 6.09 -39.25
N ARG A 6 -10.55 7.29 -39.82
CA ARG A 6 -9.46 7.60 -40.77
C ARG A 6 -8.10 7.77 -40.08
N GLU A 7 -8.09 8.11 -38.80
CA GLU A 7 -6.89 8.30 -37.99
C GLU A 7 -7.14 7.73 -36.58
N GLU A 8 -6.12 7.09 -36.01
CA GLU A 8 -6.19 6.44 -34.70
C GLU A 8 -5.02 6.93 -33.84
N LEU A 9 -5.31 7.54 -32.70
CA LEU A 9 -4.28 7.90 -31.73
C LEU A 9 -3.91 6.66 -30.91
N ARG A 10 -2.62 6.32 -30.88
CA ARG A 10 -2.08 5.19 -30.11
C ARG A 10 -1.12 5.67 -29.03
N LEU A 11 -1.29 5.17 -27.81
CA LEU A 11 -0.33 5.34 -26.72
C LEU A 11 0.33 3.99 -26.47
N GLN A 12 1.66 3.92 -26.61
CA GLN A 12 2.44 2.68 -26.46
C GLN A 12 1.88 1.51 -27.31
N GLY A 13 1.45 1.81 -28.54
CA GLY A 13 0.87 0.82 -29.46
C GLY A 13 -0.61 0.48 -29.21
N ILE A 14 -1.20 0.93 -28.10
CA ILE A 14 -2.60 0.69 -27.75
C ILE A 14 -3.48 1.84 -28.26
N PRO A 15 -4.53 1.55 -29.03
CA PRO A 15 -5.42 2.59 -29.53
C PRO A 15 -6.26 3.21 -28.41
N ILE A 16 -6.47 4.52 -28.51
CA ILE A 16 -7.31 5.27 -27.57
C ILE A 16 -8.46 5.94 -28.30
N HIS A 17 -9.68 5.75 -27.80
CA HIS A 17 -10.92 6.25 -28.44
C HIS A 17 -11.64 7.34 -27.62
N GLY A 18 -11.04 7.80 -26.52
CA GLY A 18 -11.65 8.78 -25.63
C GLY A 18 -10.76 9.16 -24.45
N GLN A 19 -11.19 10.17 -23.69
CA GLN A 19 -10.44 10.74 -22.55
C GLN A 19 -8.99 11.14 -22.92
N TYR A 20 -8.78 11.61 -24.16
CA TYR A 20 -7.47 11.87 -24.74
C TYR A 20 -6.53 12.65 -23.80
N LYS A 21 -6.98 13.78 -23.27
CA LYS A 21 -6.18 14.62 -22.34
C LYS A 21 -5.72 13.85 -21.10
N ALA A 22 -6.60 13.07 -20.48
CA ALA A 22 -6.26 12.29 -19.29
C ALA A 22 -5.28 11.17 -19.63
N ARG A 23 -5.54 10.40 -20.70
CA ARG A 23 -4.68 9.28 -21.13
C ARG A 23 -3.30 9.74 -21.60
N ILE A 24 -3.21 10.84 -22.33
CA ILE A 24 -1.93 11.44 -22.76
C ILE A 24 -1.14 11.92 -21.54
N ARG A 25 -1.77 12.63 -20.61
CA ARG A 25 -1.11 13.08 -19.37
C ARG A 25 -0.62 11.89 -18.54
N GLU A 26 -1.44 10.86 -18.39
CA GLU A 26 -1.06 9.65 -17.67
C GLU A 26 0.13 8.97 -18.34
N ALA A 27 0.07 8.72 -19.65
CA ALA A 27 1.17 8.07 -20.37
C ALA A 27 2.49 8.86 -20.31
N TYR A 28 2.41 10.20 -20.27
CA TYR A 28 3.58 11.06 -20.11
C TYR A 28 4.11 11.09 -18.67
N SER A 29 3.24 11.24 -17.68
CA SER A 29 3.65 11.47 -16.28
C SER A 29 3.88 10.18 -15.48
N LEU A 30 3.22 9.07 -15.83
CA LEU A 30 3.31 7.81 -15.09
C LEU A 30 4.74 7.24 -15.07
N PRO A 31 5.52 7.20 -16.18
CA PRO A 31 6.88 6.69 -16.12
C PRO A 31 7.79 7.46 -15.15
N SER A 32 7.68 8.79 -15.13
CA SER A 32 8.45 9.63 -14.20
C SER A 32 8.04 9.40 -12.74
N LEU A 33 6.73 9.22 -12.49
CA LEU A 33 6.24 8.90 -11.16
C LEU A 33 6.73 7.52 -10.69
N GLN A 34 6.70 6.51 -11.55
CA GLN A 34 7.19 5.16 -11.24
C GLN A 34 8.68 5.18 -10.90
N GLN A 35 9.51 5.91 -11.65
CA GLN A 35 10.93 6.08 -11.34
C GLN A 35 11.16 6.77 -9.98
N TYR A 36 10.35 7.79 -9.68
CA TYR A 36 10.40 8.45 -8.38
C TYR A 36 10.03 7.49 -7.24
N GLU A 37 8.98 6.69 -7.42
CA GLU A 37 8.55 5.67 -6.45
C GLU A 37 9.62 4.59 -6.24
N GLN A 38 10.25 4.09 -7.30
CA GLN A 38 11.36 3.12 -7.23
C GLN A 38 12.48 3.66 -6.34
N LYS A 39 12.92 4.89 -6.61
CA LYS A 39 13.97 5.54 -5.82
C LYS A 39 13.55 5.83 -4.39
N ARG A 40 12.27 6.15 -4.15
CA ARG A 40 11.78 6.54 -2.83
C ARG A 40 11.60 5.35 -1.89
N PHE A 41 11.12 4.23 -2.42
CA PHE A 41 10.80 3.03 -1.65
C PHE A 41 11.82 1.91 -1.82
N ASP A 42 12.93 2.20 -2.52
CA ASP A 42 13.99 1.24 -2.86
C ASP A 42 13.45 -0.02 -3.56
N TRP A 43 12.45 0.16 -4.43
CA TRP A 43 11.87 -0.92 -5.23
C TRP A 43 12.62 -1.14 -6.54
N TYR A 44 12.85 -2.41 -6.86
CA TYR A 44 13.14 -2.91 -8.19
C TYR A 44 11.88 -2.83 -9.08
N HIS A 45 12.09 -2.90 -10.39
CA HIS A 45 11.01 -2.77 -11.38
C HIS A 45 9.90 -3.81 -11.17
N ASP A 46 10.28 -5.05 -10.84
CA ASP A 46 9.35 -6.16 -10.69
C ASP A 46 8.38 -5.95 -9.51
N GLU A 47 8.83 -5.38 -8.39
CA GLU A 47 7.99 -5.17 -7.21
C GLU A 47 6.85 -4.17 -7.47
N GLN A 48 7.11 -3.14 -8.27
CA GLN A 48 6.04 -2.21 -8.66
C GLN A 48 4.95 -2.87 -9.49
N THR A 49 5.31 -3.86 -10.31
CA THR A 49 4.33 -4.59 -11.14
C THR A 49 3.50 -5.57 -10.32
N MET A 50 3.98 -5.99 -9.15
CA MET A 50 3.26 -6.86 -8.22
C MET A 50 2.11 -6.16 -7.49
N ILE A 51 2.08 -4.82 -7.46
CA ILE A 51 1.06 -4.05 -6.73
C ILE A 51 -0.24 -3.97 -7.52
N ASP A 52 -1.38 -4.20 -6.87
CA ASP A 52 -2.70 -3.95 -7.47
C ASP A 52 -3.03 -2.44 -7.52
N TRP A 53 -2.42 -1.77 -8.49
CA TRP A 53 -2.66 -0.35 -8.77
C TRP A 53 -4.11 -0.04 -9.14
N THR A 54 -4.86 -1.02 -9.65
CA THR A 54 -6.26 -0.83 -10.03
C THR A 54 -7.12 -0.66 -8.78
N THR A 55 -7.03 -1.59 -7.83
CA THR A 55 -7.75 -1.53 -6.55
C THR A 55 -7.27 -0.35 -5.72
N PHE A 56 -5.96 -0.09 -5.68
CA PHE A 56 -5.40 1.09 -5.02
C PHE A 56 -6.03 2.39 -5.55
N ARG A 57 -5.99 2.60 -6.87
CA ARG A 57 -6.56 3.81 -7.51
C ARG A 57 -8.05 3.96 -7.22
N GLN A 58 -8.82 2.88 -7.31
CA GLN A 58 -10.26 2.91 -7.01
C GLN A 58 -10.53 3.29 -5.55
N THR A 59 -9.69 2.80 -4.63
CA THR A 59 -9.83 3.05 -3.20
C THR A 59 -9.47 4.49 -2.86
N ILE A 60 -8.31 4.97 -3.31
CA ILE A 60 -7.82 6.33 -3.03
C ILE A 60 -8.77 7.40 -3.58
N ARG A 61 -9.43 7.14 -4.72
CA ARG A 61 -10.43 8.06 -5.30
C ARG A 61 -11.62 8.31 -4.38
N LYS A 62 -11.95 7.40 -3.46
CA LYS A 62 -13.03 7.60 -2.48
C LYS A 62 -12.68 8.70 -1.49
N PHE A 63 -11.40 8.92 -1.21
CA PHE A 63 -10.88 9.92 -0.26
C PHE A 63 -10.57 11.27 -0.93
N HIS A 64 -11.33 11.66 -1.95
CA HIS A 64 -11.08 12.87 -2.73
C HIS A 64 -11.02 14.17 -1.89
N THR A 65 -11.82 14.27 -0.82
CA THR A 65 -11.80 15.41 0.12
C THR A 65 -10.52 15.47 0.96
N GLN A 66 -9.85 14.33 1.15
CA GLN A 66 -8.62 14.19 1.93
C GLN A 66 -7.40 13.92 1.05
N LYS A 67 -7.48 14.22 -0.25
CA LYS A 67 -6.46 13.88 -1.25
C LYS A 67 -5.05 14.32 -0.83
N ALA A 68 -4.90 15.51 -0.27
CA ALA A 68 -3.60 16.01 0.18
C ALA A 68 -3.03 15.17 1.33
N THR A 69 -3.86 14.81 2.31
CA THR A 69 -3.47 13.97 3.45
C THR A 69 -3.09 12.57 2.98
N ILE A 70 -3.89 11.96 2.12
CA ILE A 70 -3.62 10.63 1.58
C ILE A 70 -2.34 10.63 0.74
N HIS A 71 -2.13 11.63 -0.11
CA HIS A 71 -0.90 11.76 -0.88
C HIS A 71 0.32 11.90 0.05
N LYS A 72 0.22 12.72 1.11
CA LYS A 72 1.29 12.83 2.09
C LYS A 72 1.56 11.50 2.80
N HIS A 73 0.52 10.76 3.17
CA HIS A 73 0.64 9.46 3.83
C HIS A 73 1.32 8.41 2.93
N VAL A 74 0.77 8.20 1.73
CA VAL A 74 1.26 7.21 0.74
C VAL A 74 2.70 7.48 0.34
N PHE A 75 3.09 8.74 0.22
CA PHE A 75 4.45 9.11 -0.15
C PHE A 75 5.31 9.48 1.06
N HIS A 76 4.99 9.08 2.29
CA HIS A 76 5.83 9.39 3.47
C HIS A 76 6.24 10.88 3.61
N PHE A 77 5.32 11.80 3.33
CA PHE A 77 5.42 13.24 3.55
C PHE A 77 4.51 13.73 4.68
N SER A 78 4.06 12.83 5.57
CA SER A 78 3.31 13.25 6.75
C SER A 78 4.19 14.16 7.63
N PRO A 79 3.59 15.12 8.36
CA PRO A 79 4.33 16.11 9.14
C PRO A 79 4.96 15.51 10.39
N THR A 80 6.00 14.69 10.21
CA THR A 80 6.82 14.11 11.29
C THR A 80 7.96 15.07 11.65
N GLY A 81 8.62 14.85 12.79
CA GLY A 81 9.78 15.64 13.22
C GLY A 81 10.82 15.85 12.11
N HIS A 82 11.13 14.80 11.35
CA HIS A 82 12.01 14.90 10.16
C HIS A 82 11.56 16.00 9.18
N TRP A 83 10.30 15.94 8.74
CA TRP A 83 9.74 16.91 7.79
C TRP A 83 9.55 18.30 8.41
N ALA A 84 9.19 18.37 9.70
CA ALA A 84 9.03 19.62 10.42
C ALA A 84 10.37 20.37 10.52
N HIS A 85 11.44 19.68 10.92
CA HIS A 85 12.80 20.23 10.97
C HIS A 85 13.31 20.62 9.59
N GLN A 86 13.01 19.83 8.55
CA GLN A 86 13.37 20.19 7.17
C GLN A 86 12.68 21.47 6.68
N ASN A 87 11.43 21.70 7.08
CA ASN A 87 10.70 22.93 6.74
C ASN A 87 11.12 24.12 7.62
N ASN A 88 11.51 23.87 8.86
CA ASN A 88 11.97 24.87 9.82
C ASN A 88 13.01 24.26 10.78
N HIS A 89 14.29 24.59 10.58
CA HIS A 89 15.42 24.07 11.34
C HIS A 89 15.40 24.38 12.85
N HIS A 90 14.52 25.29 13.31
CA HIS A 90 14.31 25.54 14.73
C HIS A 90 13.42 24.51 15.43
N LEU A 91 12.68 23.70 14.67
CA LEU A 91 11.84 22.63 15.21
C LEU A 91 12.67 21.35 15.40
N PRO A 92 12.49 20.60 16.49
CA PRO A 92 13.24 19.37 16.70
C PRO A 92 12.86 18.30 15.65
N SER A 93 13.86 17.56 15.16
CA SER A 93 13.64 16.38 14.32
C SER A 93 13.19 15.15 15.11
N SER A 94 13.34 15.22 16.44
CA SER A 94 13.08 14.10 17.34
C SER A 94 11.59 13.88 17.59
N CYS A 95 11.21 12.63 17.84
CA CYS A 95 9.85 12.28 18.20
C CYS A 95 9.48 12.94 19.54
N PRO A 96 8.38 13.70 19.61
CA PRO A 96 7.96 14.37 20.84
C PRO A 96 7.45 13.40 21.92
N ARG A 97 7.26 12.12 21.58
CA ARG A 97 6.79 11.07 22.48
C ARG A 97 7.95 10.32 23.12
N CYS A 98 8.71 9.58 22.31
CA CYS A 98 9.79 8.71 22.79
C CYS A 98 11.18 9.34 22.74
N GLY A 99 11.34 10.53 22.17
CA GLY A 99 12.64 11.20 22.03
C GLY A 99 13.56 10.64 20.95
N ASN A 100 13.11 9.69 20.10
CA ASN A 100 13.93 9.19 18.99
C ASN A 100 14.38 10.36 18.10
N PRO A 101 15.68 10.52 17.80
CA PRO A 101 16.21 11.72 17.13
C PRO A 101 15.71 11.92 15.69
N ASN A 102 15.20 10.88 15.04
CA ASN A 102 14.71 10.92 13.67
C ASN A 102 13.28 10.38 13.58
N GLU A 103 12.31 11.22 13.89
CA GLU A 103 10.90 10.88 13.69
C GLU A 103 10.55 10.93 12.20
N ASN A 104 10.53 9.76 11.56
CA ASN A 104 10.04 9.58 10.20
C ASN A 104 8.64 8.93 10.19
N ASN A 105 8.07 8.71 9.00
CA ASN A 105 6.70 8.19 8.88
C ASN A 105 6.57 6.76 9.42
N ALA A 106 7.60 5.93 9.24
CA ALA A 106 7.62 4.57 9.80
C ALA A 106 7.62 4.61 11.33
N HIS A 107 8.46 5.48 11.92
CA HIS A 107 8.58 5.66 13.36
C HIS A 107 7.24 5.94 14.03
N VAL A 108 6.36 6.74 13.43
CA VAL A 108 5.05 7.04 14.04
C VAL A 108 4.24 5.77 14.33
N LEU A 109 4.30 4.78 13.44
CA LEU A 109 3.61 3.48 13.60
C LEU A 109 4.40 2.49 14.44
N GLN A 110 5.65 2.78 14.76
CA GLN A 110 6.62 1.88 15.38
C GLN A 110 7.14 2.41 16.72
N CYS A 111 6.69 3.59 17.13
CA CYS A 111 7.19 4.34 18.27
C CYS A 111 7.06 3.53 19.57
N THR A 112 8.14 3.51 20.34
CA THR A 112 8.26 2.75 21.60
C THR A 112 7.60 3.45 22.79
N ASP A 113 7.06 4.64 22.60
CA ASP A 113 6.31 5.36 23.62
C ASP A 113 5.15 4.48 24.16
N PRO A 114 4.96 4.39 25.49
CA PRO A 114 3.95 3.52 26.08
C PRO A 114 2.52 3.79 25.59
N VAL A 115 2.16 5.06 25.32
CA VAL A 115 0.82 5.44 24.83
C VAL A 115 0.63 4.93 23.40
N VAL A 116 1.65 5.11 22.55
CA VAL A 116 1.60 4.60 21.16
C VAL A 116 1.60 3.08 21.16
N HIS A 117 2.39 2.44 22.02
CA HIS A 117 2.38 0.98 22.19
C HIS A 117 1.00 0.46 22.60
N GLN A 118 0.36 1.09 23.59
CA GLN A 118 -1.00 0.73 24.02
C GLN A 118 -2.03 0.91 22.89
N TRP A 119 -1.92 1.99 22.11
CA TRP A 119 -2.75 2.18 20.92
C TRP A 119 -2.54 1.07 19.88
N ARG A 120 -1.29 0.66 19.62
CA ARG A 120 -0.98 -0.43 18.68
C ARG A 120 -1.62 -1.75 19.10
N GLN A 121 -1.69 -2.04 20.39
CA GLN A 121 -2.39 -3.23 20.90
C GLN A 121 -3.89 -3.22 20.58
N GLN A 122 -4.50 -2.05 20.39
CA GLN A 122 -5.92 -1.93 20.02
C GLN A 122 -6.18 -2.14 18.52
N ILE A 123 -5.14 -2.09 17.68
CA ILE A 123 -5.26 -2.28 16.22
C ILE A 123 -5.76 -3.69 15.89
N PHE A 124 -5.22 -4.74 16.51
CA PHE A 124 -5.60 -6.12 16.19
C PHE A 124 -7.06 -6.43 16.53
N PRO A 125 -7.58 -6.09 17.73
CA PRO A 125 -9.00 -6.21 18.02
C PRO A 125 -9.87 -5.42 17.04
N ALA A 126 -9.47 -4.18 16.69
CA ALA A 126 -10.22 -3.35 15.76
C ALA A 126 -10.23 -3.95 14.34
N LEU A 127 -9.10 -4.45 13.87
CA LEU A 127 -8.97 -5.12 12.57
C LEU A 127 -9.81 -6.40 12.53
N LYS A 128 -9.71 -7.25 13.56
CA LYS A 128 -10.51 -8.47 13.67
C LYS A 128 -12.01 -8.16 13.64
N LYS A 129 -12.44 -7.15 14.40
CA LYS A 129 -13.82 -6.67 14.41
C LYS A 129 -14.24 -6.15 13.04
N ALA A 130 -13.41 -5.36 12.37
CA ALA A 130 -13.70 -4.82 11.04
C ALA A 130 -13.85 -5.93 9.99
N ILE A 131 -13.00 -6.96 10.03
CA ILE A 131 -13.11 -8.13 9.15
C ILE A 131 -14.41 -8.90 9.44
N GLN A 132 -14.71 -9.18 10.71
CA GLN A 132 -15.95 -9.87 11.12
C GLN A 132 -17.23 -9.10 10.76
N GLN A 133 -17.18 -7.77 10.83
CA GLN A 133 -18.32 -6.90 10.50
C GLN A 133 -18.43 -6.61 9.00
N SER A 134 -17.40 -6.96 8.22
CA SER A 134 -17.46 -6.79 6.78
C SER A 134 -18.54 -7.72 6.21
N ARG A 135 -19.21 -7.29 5.14
CA ARG A 135 -20.19 -8.12 4.41
C ARG A 135 -19.58 -9.36 3.75
N VAL A 136 -18.26 -9.56 3.93
CA VAL A 136 -17.57 -10.76 3.52
C VAL A 136 -17.84 -11.85 4.55
N GLN A 137 -19.00 -12.50 4.41
CA GLN A 137 -19.40 -13.64 5.24
C GLN A 137 -18.46 -14.85 5.10
N CYS A 138 -17.61 -14.87 4.06
CA CYS A 138 -16.62 -15.91 3.78
C CYS A 138 -15.24 -15.28 3.56
N SER A 139 -14.64 -14.71 4.62
CA SER A 139 -13.23 -14.25 4.53
C SER A 139 -12.34 -15.47 4.67
N ASP A 140 -11.46 -15.70 3.69
CA ASP A 140 -10.44 -16.74 3.74
C ASP A 140 -9.61 -16.61 5.05
N PRO A 141 -9.67 -17.60 5.97
CA PRO A 141 -8.97 -17.52 7.25
C PRO A 141 -7.46 -17.35 7.09
N GLN A 142 -6.87 -17.93 6.04
CA GLN A 142 -5.45 -17.83 5.77
C GLN A 142 -5.05 -16.41 5.37
N LEU A 143 -5.87 -15.73 4.56
CA LEU A 143 -5.63 -14.33 4.22
C LEU A 143 -5.70 -13.42 5.45
N VAL A 144 -6.64 -13.68 6.36
CA VAL A 144 -6.74 -12.93 7.62
C VAL A 144 -5.51 -13.15 8.49
N GLU A 145 -5.05 -14.40 8.63
CA GLU A 145 -3.86 -14.74 9.40
C GLU A 145 -2.59 -14.09 8.82
N ILE A 146 -2.39 -14.19 7.51
CA ILE A 146 -1.25 -13.56 6.81
C ILE A 146 -1.26 -12.04 7.01
N MET A 147 -2.43 -11.40 6.91
CA MET A 147 -2.57 -9.96 7.10
C MET A 147 -2.19 -9.56 8.53
N GLN A 148 -2.66 -10.31 9.52
CA GLN A 148 -2.34 -10.07 10.93
C GLN A 148 -0.85 -10.28 11.20
N ALA A 149 -0.26 -11.37 10.70
CA ALA A 149 1.15 -11.66 10.87
C ALA A 149 2.05 -10.57 10.26
N GLY A 150 1.72 -10.12 9.05
CA GLY A 150 2.46 -9.06 8.38
C GLY A 150 2.36 -7.70 9.07
N ILE A 151 1.14 -7.28 9.45
CA ILE A 151 0.93 -6.06 10.23
C ILE A 151 1.70 -6.14 11.57
N HIS A 152 1.64 -7.29 12.25
CA HIS A 152 2.35 -7.49 13.50
C HIS A 152 3.87 -7.40 13.32
N SER A 153 4.42 -8.06 12.31
CA SER A 153 5.85 -8.01 12.03
C SER A 153 6.34 -6.57 11.84
N TYR A 154 5.60 -5.78 11.07
CA TYR A 154 5.94 -4.39 10.81
C TYR A 154 5.85 -3.52 12.06
N LEU A 155 4.75 -3.60 12.81
CA LEU A 155 4.56 -2.77 14.01
C LEU A 155 5.59 -3.13 15.10
N SER A 156 5.96 -4.39 15.23
CA SER A 156 6.86 -4.88 16.28
C SER A 156 8.34 -4.82 15.91
N HIS A 157 8.70 -4.43 14.68
CA HIS A 157 10.05 -4.59 14.11
C HIS A 157 10.55 -6.04 14.13
N SER A 158 9.64 -6.99 13.97
CA SER A 158 9.98 -8.42 13.88
C SER A 158 10.28 -8.80 12.43
N ALA A 159 10.89 -9.97 12.23
CA ALA A 159 11.07 -10.52 10.90
C ALA A 159 9.71 -10.67 10.17
N PRO A 160 9.68 -10.42 8.85
CA PRO A 160 8.46 -10.59 8.06
C PRO A 160 7.99 -12.06 8.07
N PRO A 161 6.71 -12.34 7.78
CA PRO A 161 6.18 -13.70 7.76
C PRO A 161 6.96 -14.58 6.78
N ASN A 162 7.32 -15.79 7.22
CA ASN A 162 7.99 -16.78 6.38
C ASN A 162 6.97 -17.35 5.37
N PRO A 163 7.18 -17.21 4.04
CA PRO A 163 6.26 -17.77 3.04
C PRO A 163 6.01 -19.26 3.22
N PHE A 164 7.04 -20.03 3.59
CA PHE A 164 6.94 -21.49 3.73
C PHE A 164 6.17 -21.96 4.96
N ALA A 165 5.79 -21.04 5.86
CA ALA A 165 4.90 -21.34 6.99
C ALA A 165 3.44 -21.49 6.54
N TYR A 166 3.10 -21.06 5.32
CA TYR A 166 1.73 -21.06 4.81
C TYR A 166 1.53 -22.13 3.72
N PRO A 167 0.27 -22.57 3.47
CA PRO A 167 -0.04 -23.50 2.39
C PRO A 167 0.42 -22.97 1.03
N LYS A 168 0.80 -23.89 0.13
CA LYS A 168 1.37 -23.58 -1.20
C LYS A 168 0.68 -22.44 -1.97
N PRO A 169 -0.67 -22.36 -2.05
CA PRO A 169 -1.33 -21.27 -2.77
C PRO A 169 -0.98 -19.86 -2.28
N TYR A 170 -0.69 -19.70 -0.98
CA TYR A 170 -0.45 -18.39 -0.37
C TYR A 170 1.04 -18.02 -0.30
N GLN A 171 1.96 -18.94 -0.61
CA GLN A 171 3.40 -18.67 -0.50
C GLN A 171 3.83 -17.54 -1.44
N THR A 172 3.26 -17.50 -2.65
CA THR A 172 3.50 -16.42 -3.63
C THR A 172 3.00 -15.09 -3.08
N LEU A 173 1.80 -15.06 -2.48
CA LEU A 173 1.24 -13.86 -1.86
C LEU A 173 2.19 -13.29 -0.80
N VAL A 174 2.63 -14.14 0.13
CA VAL A 174 3.52 -13.72 1.23
C VAL A 174 4.86 -13.25 0.67
N SER A 175 5.42 -13.97 -0.31
CA SER A 175 6.71 -13.59 -0.94
C SER A 175 6.62 -12.23 -1.64
N GLN A 176 5.58 -11.99 -2.45
CA GLN A 176 5.39 -10.71 -3.12
C GLN A 176 5.14 -9.58 -2.11
N GLN A 177 4.31 -9.80 -1.10
CA GLN A 177 4.05 -8.77 -0.10
C GLN A 177 5.27 -8.47 0.76
N ASN A 178 6.12 -9.46 1.04
CA ASN A 178 7.41 -9.23 1.71
C ASN A 178 8.35 -8.38 0.85
N ALA A 179 8.40 -8.61 -0.47
CA ALA A 179 9.22 -7.83 -1.40
C ALA A 179 8.72 -6.39 -1.55
N ILE A 180 7.40 -6.20 -1.67
CA ILE A 180 6.78 -4.86 -1.66
C ILE A 180 7.02 -4.17 -0.31
N GLY A 181 6.93 -4.92 0.79
CA GLY A 181 7.10 -4.45 2.16
C GLY A 181 5.78 -4.29 2.91
N TRP A 182 5.78 -4.56 4.22
CA TRP A 182 4.57 -4.49 5.05
C TRP A 182 4.17 -3.08 5.47
N ALA A 183 5.06 -2.10 5.35
CA ALA A 183 4.70 -0.68 5.46
C ALA A 183 3.65 -0.29 4.41
N HIS A 184 3.70 -0.91 3.23
CA HIS A 184 2.86 -0.58 2.08
C HIS A 184 1.40 -1.02 2.25
N VAL A 185 1.14 -2.01 3.11
CA VAL A 185 -0.23 -2.34 3.54
C VAL A 185 -0.91 -1.13 4.19
N TRP A 186 -0.20 -0.36 5.01
CA TRP A 186 -0.71 0.87 5.62
C TRP A 186 -0.95 2.00 4.62
N MET A 187 -0.26 1.94 3.48
CA MET A 187 -0.42 2.88 2.38
C MET A 187 -1.47 2.39 1.38
N GLY A 188 -2.06 1.21 1.57
CA GLY A 188 -3.07 0.63 0.68
C GLY A 188 -2.51 -0.06 -0.56
N GLN A 189 -1.20 -0.30 -0.61
CA GLN A 189 -0.49 -0.94 -1.71
C GLN A 189 -0.31 -2.43 -1.39
N PHE A 190 -1.23 -3.23 -1.91
CA PHE A 190 -1.26 -4.69 -1.73
C PHE A 190 -0.74 -5.39 -2.99
N SER A 191 -0.12 -6.55 -2.82
CA SER A 191 0.16 -7.43 -3.96
C SER A 191 -1.12 -7.86 -4.68
N THR A 192 -1.03 -8.11 -5.99
CA THR A 192 -2.16 -8.62 -6.80
C THR A 192 -2.64 -9.99 -6.31
N GLU A 193 -1.75 -10.77 -5.69
CA GLU A 193 -2.05 -12.08 -5.13
C GLU A 193 -3.15 -12.06 -4.07
N TRP A 194 -3.28 -10.98 -3.28
CA TRP A 194 -4.37 -10.85 -2.31
C TRP A 194 -5.75 -11.04 -2.94
N LYS A 195 -5.96 -10.43 -4.11
CA LYS A 195 -7.19 -10.54 -4.87
C LYS A 195 -7.33 -11.93 -5.49
N ILE A 196 -6.25 -12.46 -6.07
CA ILE A 196 -6.25 -13.78 -6.73
C ILE A 196 -6.66 -14.87 -5.74
N GLN A 197 -6.05 -14.88 -4.55
CA GLN A 197 -6.35 -15.87 -3.52
C GLN A 197 -7.76 -15.70 -2.95
N ALA A 198 -8.22 -14.46 -2.73
CA ALA A 198 -9.59 -14.21 -2.28
C ALA A 198 -10.61 -14.72 -3.31
N ASP A 199 -10.44 -14.38 -4.59
CA ASP A 199 -11.32 -14.84 -5.68
C ASP A 199 -11.32 -16.37 -5.80
N ALA A 200 -10.16 -17.02 -5.64
CA ALA A 200 -10.06 -18.47 -5.63
C ALA A 200 -10.81 -19.10 -4.45
N TYR A 201 -10.68 -18.53 -3.25
CA TYR A 201 -11.38 -18.99 -2.07
C TYR A 201 -12.91 -18.89 -2.23
N TYR A 202 -13.43 -17.76 -2.72
CA TYR A 202 -14.87 -17.59 -2.96
C TYR A 202 -15.43 -18.55 -4.00
N ARG A 203 -14.69 -18.82 -5.08
CA ARG A 203 -15.15 -19.78 -6.11
C ARG A 203 -15.27 -21.19 -5.56
N ASN A 204 -14.43 -21.54 -4.58
CA ASN A 204 -14.42 -22.86 -3.95
C ASN A 204 -15.36 -22.95 -2.73
N ASN A 205 -15.85 -21.81 -2.21
CA ASN A 205 -16.72 -21.71 -1.04
C ASN A 205 -17.85 -20.69 -1.30
N PRO A 206 -18.79 -21.00 -2.22
CA PRO A 206 -19.88 -20.09 -2.62
C PRO A 206 -20.89 -19.82 -1.50
#